data_AF-A0A5D6W459-F1
#
_entry.id   AF-A0A5D6W459-F1
#
_cell.length_a   1.000
_cell.length_b   1.000
_cell.length_c   1.000
_cell.angle_alpha   90.00
_cell.angle_beta   90.00
_cell.angle_gamma   90.00
#
_symmetry.space_group_name_H-M   'P 1'
#
loop_
_entity.id
_entity.type
_entity.pdbx_description
1 polymer ?
#
loop_
_entity_poly.entity_id
_entity_poly.type
_entity_poly.pdbx_seq_one_letter_code
_entity_poly.pdbx_strand_id
1 'polypeptide(L)'
;MIVAGTLAGVFVLSLPSFGEARHSSRTDQTMVTTTRSVNTGSSRNVSRNAEKQMFQERIDAILNAHKKGAEESVSSSVSVPTTVSEYDDSIIGTPMASQQQCVDYLLSVNPTPNISVTPQELVSYYYEEGAREGIRPDVAFAQALKETGFFRYGGTVTPDQNNYCGLGTTSSQVKGAYFDSARMGVRAQIQHLLAYASTRQPSATVVDPRYALVRSSYGSTTLGHWGDLNGRWAVPGYSYGQSIMSMFRAMLTK
;
A
#
# COMPACT_ATOMS: atom_id res chain seq x y z
N MET A 1 -12.96 57.34 -6.22
CA MET A 1 -13.07 57.10 -4.77
C MET A 1 -12.53 55.68 -4.53
N ILE A 2 -11.24 55.50 -4.24
CA ILE A 2 -10.62 55.40 -2.88
C ILE A 2 -11.45 54.42 -2.03
N VAL A 3 -10.98 53.25 -1.60
CA VAL A 3 -9.94 53.05 -0.56
C VAL A 3 -9.21 51.70 -0.76
N ALA A 4 -7.88 51.76 -0.72
CA ALA A 4 -6.97 50.63 -0.51
C ALA A 4 -6.87 50.32 0.99
N GLY A 5 -7.03 49.05 1.37
CA GLY A 5 -6.91 48.58 2.75
C GLY A 5 -5.63 47.76 2.96
N THR A 6 -4.57 48.42 3.38
CA THR A 6 -3.30 47.85 3.85
C THR A 6 -3.49 47.18 5.21
N LEU A 7 -3.25 45.87 5.31
CA LEU A 7 -3.10 45.16 6.58
C LEU A 7 -1.60 44.97 6.86
N ALA A 8 -1.10 45.70 7.84
CA ALA A 8 0.27 45.65 8.32
C ALA A 8 0.51 44.35 9.12
N GLY A 9 1.51 43.57 8.68
CA GLY A 9 2.04 42.43 9.43
C GLY A 9 3.00 42.89 10.52
N VAL A 10 2.85 42.34 11.72
CA VAL A 10 3.82 42.47 12.82
C VAL A 10 4.66 41.19 12.83
N PHE A 11 5.91 41.31 12.38
CA PHE A 11 6.94 40.28 12.51
C PHE A 11 7.70 40.52 13.81
N VAL A 12 7.62 39.58 14.76
CA VAL A 12 8.46 39.57 15.97
C VAL A 12 9.75 38.83 15.66
N LEU A 13 10.87 39.55 15.61
CA LEU A 13 12.23 39.03 15.49
C LEU A 13 12.74 38.60 16.87
N SER A 14 12.85 37.29 17.10
CA SER A 14 13.60 36.75 18.24
C SER A 14 15.06 36.53 17.84
N LEU A 15 15.97 37.26 18.47
CA LEU A 15 17.43 37.11 18.34
C LEU A 15 17.92 35.86 19.10
N PRO A 16 18.86 35.06 18.56
CA PRO A 16 19.56 34.05 19.35
C PRO A 16 20.64 34.71 20.22
N SER A 17 20.64 34.37 21.50
CA SER A 17 21.66 34.77 22.47
C SER A 17 22.93 33.94 22.27
N PHE A 18 24.06 34.63 22.12
CA PHE A 18 25.40 34.05 22.13
C PHE A 18 25.76 33.62 23.56
N GLY A 19 26.02 32.32 23.74
CA GLY A 19 26.60 31.74 24.96
C GLY A 19 27.96 31.12 24.65
N GLU A 20 28.99 31.68 25.27
CA GLU A 20 30.41 31.41 25.02
C GLU A 20 30.92 30.13 25.71
N ALA A 21 31.95 29.56 25.10
CA ALA A 21 32.57 28.28 25.41
C ALA A 21 33.23 28.23 26.81
N ARG A 22 33.15 27.04 27.44
CA ARG A 22 34.15 26.61 28.43
C ARG A 22 34.60 25.19 28.12
N HIS A 23 35.85 25.10 27.67
CA HIS A 23 36.65 23.89 27.60
C HIS A 23 36.75 23.23 28.99
N SER A 24 36.42 21.94 29.08
CA SER A 24 36.91 21.09 30.16
C SER A 24 37.35 19.77 29.54
N SER A 25 38.65 19.62 29.34
CA SER A 25 39.29 18.39 28.88
C SER A 25 39.32 17.40 30.04
N ARG A 26 38.45 16.39 29.98
CA ARG A 26 38.53 15.21 30.85
C ARG A 26 38.93 14.02 29.98
N THR A 27 40.19 13.63 30.14
CA THR A 27 40.80 12.49 29.47
C THR A 27 40.41 11.21 30.21
N ASP A 28 39.30 10.58 29.83
CA ASP A 28 39.03 9.20 30.22
C ASP A 28 39.53 8.29 29.10
N GLN A 29 40.74 7.75 29.30
CA GLN A 29 41.34 6.73 28.45
C GLN A 29 40.57 5.41 28.65
N THR A 30 39.76 5.02 27.68
CA THR A 30 39.15 3.70 27.66
C THR A 30 40.21 2.67 27.22
N MET A 31 40.91 2.10 28.19
CA MET A 31 41.84 0.98 27.99
C MET A 31 41.04 -0.27 27.57
N VAL A 32 41.10 -0.64 26.28
CA VAL A 32 40.59 -1.92 25.78
C VAL A 32 41.55 -3.02 26.22
N THR A 33 41.25 -3.67 27.34
CA THR A 33 41.97 -4.88 27.77
C THR A 33 41.38 -6.08 27.03
N THR A 34 42.07 -6.56 26.01
CA THR A 34 41.77 -7.84 25.35
C THR A 34 42.24 -8.99 26.25
N THR A 35 41.36 -9.47 27.12
CA THR A 35 41.55 -10.77 27.79
C THR A 35 41.12 -11.88 26.84
N ARG A 36 42.07 -12.37 26.04
CA ARG A 36 41.93 -13.61 25.27
C ARG A 36 42.00 -14.79 26.25
N SER A 37 40.85 -15.25 26.74
CA SER A 37 40.76 -16.50 27.48
C SER A 37 40.89 -17.66 26.48
N VAL A 38 42.05 -18.32 26.51
CA VAL A 38 42.31 -19.56 25.78
C VAL A 38 41.57 -20.68 26.50
N ASN A 39 40.41 -21.09 25.95
CA ASN A 39 39.70 -22.23 26.48
C ASN A 39 40.36 -23.52 25.95
N THR A 40 41.14 -24.14 26.83
CA THR A 40 41.87 -25.39 26.60
C THR A 40 40.87 -26.50 26.28
N GLY A 41 41.07 -27.16 25.13
CA GLY A 41 40.16 -28.15 24.58
C GLY A 41 39.97 -29.36 25.49
N SER A 42 38.70 -29.72 25.70
CA SER A 42 38.33 -31.09 26.07
C SER A 42 37.88 -31.79 24.79
N SER A 43 38.78 -32.60 24.21
CA SER A 43 38.47 -33.44 23.05
C SER A 43 37.44 -34.49 23.45
N ARG A 44 36.17 -34.20 23.22
CA ARG A 44 35.14 -35.23 23.10
C ARG A 44 35.26 -35.84 21.71
N ASN A 45 35.62 -37.13 21.65
CA ASN A 45 35.48 -37.94 20.44
C ASN A 45 33.97 -38.09 20.16
N VAL A 46 33.41 -37.16 19.40
CA VAL A 46 32.06 -37.27 18.87
C VAL A 46 32.16 -38.12 17.60
N SER A 47 31.49 -39.27 17.61
CA SER A 47 31.40 -40.15 16.45
C SER A 47 30.82 -39.36 15.27
N ARG A 48 31.46 -39.41 14.09
CA ARG A 48 31.00 -38.72 12.85
C ARG A 48 29.54 -38.99 12.51
N ASN A 49 29.01 -40.14 12.95
CA ASN A 49 27.60 -40.49 12.77
C ASN A 49 26.66 -39.62 13.60
N ALA A 50 27.05 -39.23 14.81
CA ALA A 50 26.24 -38.37 15.69
C ALA A 50 26.17 -36.93 15.17
N GLU A 51 27.26 -36.41 14.59
CA GLU A 51 27.25 -35.09 13.94
C GLU A 51 26.36 -35.08 12.70
N LYS A 52 26.42 -36.14 11.89
CA LYS A 52 25.56 -36.28 10.70
C LYS A 52 24.08 -36.38 11.09
N GLN A 53 23.77 -37.07 12.18
CA GLN A 53 22.41 -37.21 12.68
C GLN A 53 21.87 -35.88 13.24
N MET A 54 22.66 -35.17 14.05
CA MET A 54 22.28 -33.83 14.55
C MET A 54 22.15 -32.79 13.42
N PHE A 55 22.98 -32.88 12.39
CA PHE A 55 22.85 -32.00 11.22
C PHE A 55 21.57 -32.29 10.44
N GLN A 56 21.24 -33.57 10.24
CA GLN A 56 20.00 -33.97 9.58
C GLN A 56 18.77 -33.54 10.39
N GLU A 57 18.77 -33.74 11.72
CA GLU A 57 17.69 -33.29 12.61
C GLU A 57 17.50 -31.77 12.57
N ARG A 58 18.60 -31.00 12.47
CA ARG A 58 18.53 -29.53 12.32
C ARG A 58 17.99 -29.11 10.95
N ILE A 59 18.36 -29.80 9.87
CA ILE A 59 17.79 -29.55 8.53
C ILE A 59 16.30 -29.88 8.54
N ASP A 60 15.91 -31.04 9.06
CA ASP A 60 14.52 -31.48 9.11
C ASP A 60 13.68 -30.55 10.00
N ALA A 61 14.25 -30.03 11.10
CA ALA A 61 13.60 -29.01 11.93
C ALA A 61 13.41 -27.68 11.18
N ILE A 62 14.38 -27.24 10.37
CA ILE A 62 14.26 -26.02 9.56
C ILE A 62 13.22 -26.20 8.44
N LEU A 63 13.24 -27.35 7.75
CA LEU A 63 12.28 -27.69 6.70
C LEU A 63 10.86 -27.81 7.27
N ASN A 64 10.70 -28.45 8.43
CA ASN A 64 9.41 -28.58 9.11
C ASN A 64 8.93 -27.27 9.75
N ALA A 65 9.84 -26.39 10.21
CA ALA A 65 9.49 -25.05 10.67
C ALA A 65 8.97 -24.17 9.52
N HIS A 66 9.55 -24.29 8.32
CA HIS A 66 9.02 -23.65 7.11
C HIS A 66 7.65 -24.21 6.71
N LYS A 67 7.44 -25.53 6.90
CA LYS A 67 6.16 -26.17 6.62
C LYS A 67 5.06 -25.75 7.60
N LYS A 68 5.37 -25.65 8.90
CA LYS A 68 4.45 -25.12 9.92
C LYS A 68 4.18 -23.62 9.76
N GLY A 69 5.19 -22.82 9.38
CA GLY A 69 5.02 -21.40 9.06
C GLY A 69 4.20 -21.13 7.79
N ALA A 70 4.20 -22.08 6.83
CA ALA A 70 3.38 -22.03 5.62
C ALA A 70 1.94 -22.55 5.84
N GLU A 71 1.70 -23.39 6.85
CA GLU A 71 0.38 -23.93 7.18
C GLU A 71 -0.38 -23.11 8.24
N GLU A 72 0.29 -22.20 8.98
CA GLU A 72 -0.34 -21.31 9.97
C GLU A 72 -0.86 -19.97 9.41
N SER A 73 -0.73 -19.69 8.10
CA SER A 73 -1.48 -18.59 7.46
C SER A 73 -2.87 -19.06 7.02
N VAL A 74 -3.68 -19.51 7.98
CA VAL A 74 -5.13 -19.66 7.76
C VAL A 74 -5.71 -18.24 7.74
N SER A 75 -5.62 -17.63 6.57
CA SER A 75 -6.26 -16.36 6.23
C SER A 75 -7.74 -16.46 6.59
N SER A 76 -8.17 -15.63 7.54
CA SER A 76 -9.57 -15.36 7.82
C SER A 76 -10.22 -14.82 6.55
N SER A 77 -10.72 -15.71 5.68
CA SER A 77 -11.40 -15.32 4.45
C SER A 77 -12.68 -14.60 4.85
N VAL A 78 -12.71 -13.28 4.66
CA VAL A 78 -13.94 -12.50 4.78
C VAL A 78 -14.96 -13.12 3.83
N SER A 79 -16.08 -13.61 4.36
CA SER A 79 -17.17 -14.13 3.53
C SER A 79 -17.77 -12.96 2.76
N VAL A 80 -17.46 -12.85 1.46
CA VAL A 80 -17.98 -11.80 0.58
C VAL A 80 -19.03 -12.34 -0.39
N PRO A 81 -20.02 -11.52 -0.80
CA PRO A 81 -20.97 -11.90 -1.83
C PRO A 81 -20.28 -12.23 -3.16
N THR A 82 -20.77 -13.27 -3.84
CA THR A 82 -20.34 -13.58 -5.20
C THR A 82 -20.95 -12.58 -6.17
N THR A 83 -20.13 -11.92 -6.98
CA THR A 83 -20.59 -11.05 -8.07
C THR A 83 -21.04 -11.89 -9.26
N VAL A 84 -22.30 -11.72 -9.67
CA VAL A 84 -22.95 -12.58 -10.69
C VAL A 84 -23.30 -11.86 -12.00
N SER A 85 -23.10 -10.54 -12.08
CA SER A 85 -23.44 -9.73 -13.26
C SER A 85 -22.37 -8.69 -13.56
N GLU A 86 -22.12 -8.43 -14.85
CA GLU A 86 -21.24 -7.33 -15.31
C GLU A 86 -21.81 -5.92 -15.01
N TYR A 87 -23.08 -5.85 -14.62
CA TYR A 87 -23.77 -4.63 -14.20
C TYR A 87 -23.85 -4.49 -12.67
N ASP A 88 -23.36 -5.48 -11.91
CA ASP A 88 -23.20 -5.35 -10.47
C ASP A 88 -22.09 -4.32 -10.18
N ASP A 89 -22.50 -3.21 -9.57
CA ASP A 89 -21.63 -2.09 -9.24
C ASP A 89 -21.30 -2.02 -7.74
N SER A 90 -21.44 -3.12 -7.01
CA SER A 90 -21.02 -3.22 -5.61
C SER A 90 -19.51 -3.05 -5.46
N ILE A 91 -19.06 -2.37 -4.39
CA ILE A 91 -17.63 -2.23 -4.07
C ILE A 91 -17.08 -3.51 -3.44
N ILE A 92 -17.87 -4.14 -2.56
CA ILE A 92 -17.54 -5.42 -1.90
C ILE A 92 -18.06 -6.57 -2.75
N GLY A 93 -17.24 -7.60 -2.96
CA GLY A 93 -17.63 -8.79 -3.71
C GLY A 93 -16.44 -9.53 -4.31
N THR A 94 -16.69 -10.67 -4.94
CA THR A 94 -15.68 -11.42 -5.70
C THR A 94 -15.39 -10.73 -7.04
N PRO A 95 -14.16 -10.84 -7.59
CA PRO A 95 -13.91 -10.39 -8.96
C PRO A 95 -14.69 -11.21 -9.98
N MET A 96 -15.02 -10.57 -11.10
CA MET A 96 -15.57 -11.22 -12.29
C MET A 96 -14.55 -11.26 -13.43
N ALA A 97 -13.73 -10.22 -13.60
CA ALA A 97 -12.62 -10.28 -14.54
C ALA A 97 -11.56 -11.26 -14.05
N SER A 98 -10.82 -11.88 -14.97
CA SER A 98 -9.59 -12.61 -14.64
C SER A 98 -8.39 -11.68 -14.60
N GLN A 99 -7.31 -12.09 -13.93
CA GLN A 99 -6.05 -11.34 -13.96
C GLN A 99 -5.53 -11.15 -15.39
N GLN A 100 -5.66 -12.17 -16.23
CA GLN A 100 -5.23 -12.12 -17.63
C GLN A 100 -6.02 -11.06 -18.41
N GLN A 101 -7.34 -11.01 -18.25
CA GLN A 101 -8.18 -9.97 -18.87
C GLN A 101 -7.79 -8.55 -18.43
N CYS A 102 -7.46 -8.36 -17.16
CA CYS A 102 -6.95 -7.08 -16.68
C CYS A 102 -5.63 -6.69 -17.37
N VAL A 103 -4.70 -7.63 -17.49
CA VAL A 103 -3.40 -7.43 -18.16
C VAL A 103 -3.60 -7.13 -19.65
N ASP A 104 -4.41 -7.93 -20.34
CA ASP A 104 -4.66 -7.79 -21.78
C ASP A 104 -5.36 -6.47 -22.10
N TYR A 105 -6.31 -6.05 -21.26
CA TYR A 105 -6.94 -4.75 -21.41
C TYR A 105 -5.94 -3.61 -21.27
N LEU A 106 -5.13 -3.63 -20.21
CA LEU A 106 -4.08 -2.64 -20.00
C LEU A 106 -3.14 -2.57 -21.22
N LEU A 107 -2.60 -3.70 -21.64
CA LEU A 107 -1.60 -3.76 -22.71
C LEU A 107 -2.18 -3.45 -24.09
N SER A 108 -3.46 -3.72 -24.33
CA SER A 108 -4.15 -3.34 -25.56
C SER A 108 -4.25 -1.82 -25.73
N VAL A 109 -4.27 -1.07 -24.63
CA VAL A 109 -4.35 0.39 -24.63
C VAL A 109 -2.98 1.02 -24.46
N ASN A 110 -2.17 0.52 -23.53
CA ASN A 110 -0.80 0.98 -23.26
C ASN A 110 0.18 -0.19 -23.27
N PRO A 111 0.89 -0.45 -24.39
CA PRO A 111 1.85 -1.55 -24.48
C PRO A 111 3.10 -1.39 -23.59
N THR A 112 3.35 -0.17 -23.08
CA THR A 112 4.54 0.19 -22.30
C THR A 112 4.13 1.04 -21.09
N PRO A 113 3.41 0.46 -20.09
CA PRO A 113 2.97 1.19 -18.91
C PRO A 113 4.16 1.60 -18.04
N ASN A 114 4.12 2.81 -17.48
CA ASN A 114 5.19 3.32 -16.64
C ASN A 114 4.95 2.90 -15.18
N ILE A 115 5.25 1.63 -14.88
CA ILE A 115 5.04 1.01 -13.57
C ILE A 115 6.35 0.39 -13.08
N SER A 116 6.51 0.29 -11.77
CA SER A 116 7.74 -0.20 -11.11
C SER A 116 7.91 -1.72 -11.12
N VAL A 117 6.88 -2.45 -11.57
CA VAL A 117 6.81 -3.92 -11.66
C VAL A 117 6.17 -4.32 -12.99
N THR A 118 6.13 -5.61 -13.33
CA THR A 118 5.43 -6.05 -14.54
C THR A 118 3.90 -5.83 -14.43
N PRO A 119 3.18 -5.71 -15.56
CA PRO A 119 1.70 -5.64 -15.57
C PRO A 119 1.05 -6.80 -14.81
N GLN A 120 1.57 -8.01 -14.98
CA GLN A 120 1.11 -9.23 -14.33
C GLN A 120 1.29 -9.15 -12.81
N GLU A 121 2.47 -8.72 -12.35
CA GLU A 121 2.72 -8.52 -10.92
C GLU A 121 1.79 -7.47 -10.32
N LEU A 122 1.61 -6.33 -10.98
CA LEU A 122 0.72 -5.29 -10.48
C LEU A 122 -0.71 -5.79 -10.33
N VAL A 123 -1.26 -6.45 -11.36
CA VAL A 123 -2.60 -7.05 -11.30
C VAL A 123 -2.67 -8.11 -10.21
N SER A 124 -1.65 -8.95 -10.03
CA SER A 124 -1.63 -9.95 -8.96
C SER A 124 -1.75 -9.31 -7.57
N TYR A 125 -1.09 -8.17 -7.33
CA TYR A 125 -1.22 -7.43 -6.07
C TYR A 125 -2.64 -6.91 -5.84
N TYR A 126 -3.35 -6.46 -6.88
CA TYR A 126 -4.77 -6.08 -6.74
C TYR A 126 -5.60 -7.26 -6.27
N TYR A 127 -5.43 -8.44 -6.88
CA TYR A 127 -6.20 -9.62 -6.53
C TYR A 127 -5.90 -10.11 -5.11
N GLU A 128 -4.65 -10.08 -4.69
CA GLU A 128 -4.26 -10.45 -3.34
C GLU A 128 -4.79 -9.47 -2.28
N GLU A 129 -4.58 -8.16 -2.46
CA GLU A 129 -5.00 -7.15 -1.48
C GLU A 129 -6.53 -6.98 -1.48
N GLY A 130 -7.17 -7.01 -2.65
CA GLY A 130 -8.62 -6.94 -2.76
C GLY A 130 -9.30 -8.16 -2.14
N ALA A 131 -8.85 -9.38 -2.45
CA ALA A 131 -9.40 -10.60 -1.85
C ALA A 131 -9.22 -10.62 -0.33
N ARG A 132 -8.09 -10.12 0.17
CA ARG A 132 -7.81 -9.99 1.61
C ARG A 132 -8.87 -9.14 2.33
N GLU A 133 -9.30 -8.04 1.71
CA GLU A 133 -10.26 -7.11 2.33
C GLU A 133 -11.71 -7.30 1.87
N GLY A 134 -11.94 -8.17 0.90
CA GLY A 134 -13.26 -8.37 0.29
C GLY A 134 -13.67 -7.28 -0.69
N ILE A 135 -12.73 -6.45 -1.15
CA ILE A 135 -12.95 -5.40 -2.14
C ILE A 135 -12.72 -5.99 -3.53
N ARG A 136 -13.62 -5.69 -4.47
CA ARG A 136 -13.52 -6.18 -5.85
C ARG A 136 -12.21 -5.71 -6.52
N PRO A 137 -11.23 -6.61 -6.73
CA PRO A 137 -9.90 -6.22 -7.19
C PRO A 137 -9.88 -5.83 -8.67
N ASP A 138 -10.74 -6.44 -9.48
CA ASP A 138 -10.97 -6.13 -10.88
C ASP A 138 -11.44 -4.68 -11.06
N VAL A 139 -12.44 -4.25 -10.30
CA VAL A 139 -12.96 -2.87 -10.42
C VAL A 139 -12.00 -1.85 -9.78
N ALA A 140 -11.31 -2.21 -8.69
CA ALA A 140 -10.23 -1.39 -8.15
C ALA A 140 -9.08 -1.20 -9.15
N PHE A 141 -8.73 -2.22 -9.93
CA PHE A 141 -7.78 -2.08 -11.03
C PHE A 141 -8.33 -1.20 -12.16
N ALA A 142 -9.61 -1.33 -12.52
CA ALA A 142 -10.27 -0.43 -13.49
C ALA A 142 -10.18 1.04 -13.05
N GLN A 143 -10.38 1.30 -11.76
CA GLN A 143 -10.18 2.62 -11.18
C GLN A 143 -8.73 3.09 -11.34
N ALA A 144 -7.74 2.23 -11.08
CA ALA A 144 -6.34 2.59 -11.27
C ALA A 144 -6.00 2.97 -12.71
N LEU A 145 -6.57 2.25 -13.69
CA LEU A 145 -6.44 2.61 -15.11
C LEU A 145 -7.01 4.00 -15.40
N LYS A 146 -8.17 4.33 -14.83
CA LYS A 146 -8.76 5.66 -14.96
C LYS A 146 -7.87 6.75 -14.35
N GLU A 147 -7.48 6.56 -13.09
CA GLU A 147 -6.77 7.57 -12.29
C GLU A 147 -5.37 7.87 -12.85
N THR A 148 -4.72 6.88 -13.43
CA THR A 148 -3.36 7.00 -13.98
C THR A 148 -3.33 7.23 -15.50
N GLY A 149 -4.48 7.28 -16.16
CA GLY A 149 -4.54 7.32 -17.63
C GLY A 149 -3.87 6.10 -18.28
N PHE A 150 -4.14 4.90 -17.77
CA PHE A 150 -3.49 3.64 -18.12
C PHE A 150 -1.97 3.67 -17.85
N PHE A 151 -1.57 4.18 -16.68
CA PHE A 151 -0.17 4.32 -16.26
C PHE A 151 0.68 5.15 -17.24
N ARG A 152 0.06 6.12 -17.92
CA ARG A 152 0.75 7.19 -18.66
C ARG A 152 0.99 8.41 -17.79
N TYR A 153 0.16 8.58 -16.77
CA TYR A 153 0.09 9.76 -15.91
C TYR A 153 -0.22 11.01 -16.75
N GLY A 154 -0.15 12.19 -16.12
CA GLY A 154 -0.53 13.46 -16.73
C GLY A 154 -1.10 14.48 -15.75
N GLY A 155 -1.38 14.04 -14.52
CA GLY A 155 -1.70 14.90 -13.38
C GLY A 155 -0.50 15.13 -12.46
N THR A 156 -0.78 15.40 -11.19
CA THR A 156 0.26 15.60 -10.15
C THR A 156 0.88 14.31 -9.65
N VAL A 157 0.29 13.17 -9.98
CA VAL A 157 0.85 11.86 -9.66
C VAL A 157 1.86 11.44 -10.71
N THR A 158 3.02 10.98 -10.26
CA THR A 158 4.13 10.48 -11.08
C THR A 158 4.41 8.99 -10.83
N PRO A 159 5.01 8.28 -11.81
CA PRO A 159 5.26 6.83 -11.71
C PRO A 159 6.00 6.38 -10.44
N ASP A 160 6.98 7.16 -9.99
CA ASP A 160 7.82 6.89 -8.81
C ASP A 160 7.05 6.88 -7.50
N GLN A 161 5.81 7.40 -7.48
CA GLN A 161 4.99 7.44 -6.27
C GLN A 161 4.32 6.11 -5.93
N ASN A 162 4.20 5.19 -6.90
CA ASN A 162 3.34 4.00 -6.77
C ASN A 162 1.91 4.35 -6.29
N ASN A 163 1.40 5.53 -6.61
CA ASN A 163 0.09 6.00 -6.16
C ASN A 163 -0.94 5.82 -7.27
N TYR A 164 -1.66 4.72 -7.25
CA TYR A 164 -2.52 4.33 -8.37
C TYR A 164 -3.93 4.91 -8.32
N CYS A 165 -4.26 5.70 -7.29
CA CYS A 165 -5.62 6.18 -7.09
C CYS A 165 -5.72 7.66 -6.62
N GLY A 166 -4.65 8.43 -6.79
CA GLY A 166 -4.66 9.87 -6.57
C GLY A 166 -4.65 10.26 -5.08
N LEU A 167 -4.19 9.41 -4.17
CA LEU A 167 -4.21 9.72 -2.74
C LEU A 167 -3.38 10.96 -2.42
N GLY A 168 -3.99 11.90 -1.70
CA GLY A 168 -3.29 13.09 -1.21
C GLY A 168 -3.16 14.22 -2.23
N THR A 169 -3.70 14.10 -3.45
CA THR A 169 -3.71 15.21 -4.40
C THR A 169 -4.81 16.22 -4.03
N THR A 170 -4.47 17.31 -3.36
CA THR A 170 -5.46 18.33 -2.96
C THR A 170 -5.57 19.49 -3.94
N SER A 171 -4.61 19.63 -4.86
CA SER A 171 -4.64 20.58 -5.98
C SER A 171 -3.71 20.13 -7.11
N SER A 172 -3.69 20.86 -8.22
CA SER A 172 -2.76 20.63 -9.34
C SER A 172 -1.29 20.92 -9.01
N GLN A 173 -0.97 21.42 -7.81
CA GLN A 173 0.39 21.72 -7.37
C GLN A 173 0.86 20.84 -6.21
N VAL A 174 -0.06 20.19 -5.48
CA VAL A 174 0.29 19.35 -4.34
C VAL A 174 0.53 17.92 -4.83
N LYS A 175 1.76 17.44 -4.64
CA LYS A 175 2.14 16.05 -4.92
C LYS A 175 1.32 15.11 -4.05
N GLY A 176 0.87 14.01 -4.64
CA GLY A 176 0.20 12.92 -3.92
C GLY A 176 1.13 12.19 -2.94
N ALA A 177 0.55 11.22 -2.22
CA ALA A 177 1.28 10.29 -1.37
C ALA A 177 2.29 9.45 -2.18
N TYR A 178 3.37 9.05 -1.50
CA TYR A 178 4.39 8.14 -2.01
C TYR A 178 4.31 6.82 -1.25
N PHE A 179 4.47 5.71 -1.99
CA PHE A 179 4.50 4.36 -1.42
C PHE A 179 5.78 3.64 -1.86
N ASP A 180 6.42 2.97 -0.90
CA ASP A 180 7.73 2.34 -1.09
C ASP A 180 7.75 1.25 -2.17
N SER A 181 6.60 0.65 -2.47
CA SER A 181 6.48 -0.35 -3.53
C SER A 181 5.09 -0.35 -4.16
N ALA A 182 5.00 -0.95 -5.35
CA ALA A 182 3.73 -1.17 -6.05
C ALA A 182 2.68 -1.84 -5.15
N ARG A 183 3.06 -2.89 -4.42
CA ARG A 183 2.14 -3.59 -3.50
C ARG A 183 1.59 -2.66 -2.42
N MET A 184 2.42 -1.76 -1.88
CA MET A 184 1.98 -0.80 -0.86
C MET A 184 1.04 0.25 -1.43
N GLY A 185 1.28 0.69 -2.67
CA GLY A 185 0.36 1.54 -3.43
C GLY A 185 -1.01 0.92 -3.65
N VAL A 186 -1.03 -0.35 -4.10
CA VAL A 186 -2.26 -1.13 -4.28
C VAL A 186 -2.98 -1.29 -2.94
N ARG A 187 -2.27 -1.68 -1.87
CA ARG A 187 -2.84 -1.80 -0.53
C ARG A 187 -3.48 -0.50 -0.06
N ALA A 188 -2.83 0.64 -0.26
CA ALA A 188 -3.38 1.94 0.11
C ALA A 188 -4.68 2.24 -0.63
N GLN A 189 -4.77 1.93 -1.92
CA GLN A 189 -6.02 2.08 -2.67
C GLN A 189 -7.13 1.18 -2.13
N ILE A 190 -6.84 -0.10 -1.90
CA ILE A 190 -7.82 -1.06 -1.37
C ILE A 190 -8.29 -0.64 0.03
N GLN A 191 -7.38 -0.18 0.88
CA GLN A 191 -7.73 0.38 2.18
C GLN A 191 -8.61 1.63 2.04
N HIS A 192 -8.34 2.52 1.08
CA HIS A 192 -9.18 3.70 0.87
C HIS A 192 -10.61 3.32 0.45
N LEU A 193 -10.75 2.32 -0.43
CA LEU A 193 -12.07 1.76 -0.81
C LEU A 193 -12.76 1.13 0.40
N LEU A 194 -12.03 0.36 1.22
CA LEU A 194 -12.55 -0.23 2.46
C LEU A 194 -13.01 0.85 3.44
N ALA A 195 -12.30 1.98 3.55
CA ALA A 195 -12.67 3.10 4.38
C ALA A 195 -14.03 3.70 4.00
N TYR A 196 -14.45 3.61 2.74
CA TYR A 196 -15.80 3.98 2.32
C TYR A 196 -16.82 2.86 2.52
N ALA A 197 -16.45 1.63 2.18
CA ALA A 197 -17.39 0.52 2.05
C ALA A 197 -17.66 -0.26 3.34
N SER A 198 -16.83 -0.10 4.37
CA SER A 198 -16.95 -0.86 5.62
C SER A 198 -16.54 -0.06 6.85
N THR A 199 -17.10 -0.45 8.00
CA THR A 199 -16.65 -0.01 9.33
C THR A 199 -15.61 -0.94 9.95
N ARG A 200 -15.34 -2.09 9.32
CA ARG A 200 -14.32 -3.05 9.75
C ARG A 200 -12.92 -2.42 9.62
N GLN A 201 -12.02 -2.74 10.55
CA GLN A 201 -10.61 -2.36 10.43
C GLN A 201 -9.93 -3.20 9.33
N PRO A 202 -8.96 -2.65 8.58
CA PRO A 202 -8.19 -3.42 7.63
C PRO A 202 -7.46 -4.57 8.32
N SER A 203 -7.35 -5.71 7.64
CA SER A 203 -6.65 -6.88 8.16
C SER A 203 -5.13 -6.70 8.19
N ALA A 204 -4.60 -5.91 7.25
CA ALA A 204 -3.21 -5.52 7.19
C ALA A 204 -2.98 -4.13 7.81
N THR A 205 -1.74 -3.82 8.16
CA THR A 205 -1.35 -2.48 8.64
C THR A 205 -1.82 -1.38 7.70
N VAL A 206 -2.45 -0.34 8.28
CA VAL A 206 -2.95 0.82 7.53
C VAL A 206 -1.78 1.61 6.96
N VAL A 207 -1.78 1.77 5.62
CA VAL A 207 -0.77 2.50 4.86
C VAL A 207 -1.38 3.64 4.07
N ASP A 208 -2.70 3.64 3.87
CA ASP A 208 -3.43 4.80 3.36
C ASP A 208 -3.37 5.96 4.38
N PRO A 209 -2.69 7.08 4.06
CA PRO A 209 -2.55 8.21 4.98
C PRO A 209 -3.87 8.93 5.25
N ARG A 210 -4.92 8.68 4.44
CA ARG A 210 -6.25 9.28 4.58
C ARG A 210 -7.27 8.36 5.23
N TYR A 211 -6.91 7.12 5.55
CA TYR A 211 -7.85 6.11 6.04
C TYR A 211 -8.64 6.60 7.26
N ALA A 212 -7.93 7.05 8.30
CA ALA A 212 -8.54 7.52 9.53
C ALA A 212 -9.43 8.74 9.31
N LEU A 213 -9.01 9.67 8.44
CA LEU A 213 -9.79 10.86 8.09
C LEU A 213 -11.11 10.46 7.41
N VAL A 214 -11.07 9.63 6.37
CA VAL A 214 -12.28 9.15 5.69
C VAL A 214 -13.17 8.37 6.65
N ARG A 215 -12.60 7.45 7.44
CA ARG A 215 -13.42 6.63 8.34
C ARG A 215 -14.09 7.47 9.43
N SER A 216 -13.41 8.50 9.93
CA SER A 216 -13.97 9.42 10.93
C SER A 216 -15.10 10.29 10.36
N SER A 217 -14.99 10.75 9.10
CA SER A 217 -15.99 11.65 8.51
C SER A 217 -17.29 10.94 8.13
N TYR A 218 -17.26 9.63 7.93
CA TYR A 218 -18.45 8.82 7.60
C TYR A 218 -19.09 8.15 8.83
N GLY A 219 -18.43 8.11 9.98
CA GLY A 219 -18.99 7.51 11.20
C GLY A 219 -19.42 6.05 10.99
N SER A 220 -20.72 5.75 11.16
CA SER A 220 -21.30 4.43 10.89
C SER A 220 -21.83 4.25 9.45
N THR A 221 -21.80 5.28 8.61
CA THR A 221 -22.27 5.22 7.22
C THR A 221 -21.24 4.57 6.31
N THR A 222 -21.71 3.75 5.38
CA THR A 222 -20.89 3.08 4.35
C THR A 222 -21.48 3.31 2.96
N LEU A 223 -20.63 3.24 1.94
CA LEU A 223 -21.02 3.31 0.53
C LEU A 223 -21.01 1.91 -0.07
N GLY A 224 -22.11 1.52 -0.72
CA GLY A 224 -22.26 0.17 -1.25
C GLY A 224 -21.75 0.03 -2.68
N HIS A 225 -21.90 1.10 -3.46
CA HIS A 225 -21.79 1.04 -4.92
C HIS A 225 -20.73 2.00 -5.47
N TRP A 226 -20.15 1.68 -6.61
CA TRP A 226 -19.18 2.54 -7.29
C TRP A 226 -19.76 3.91 -7.68
N GLY A 227 -21.06 3.96 -8.01
CA GLY A 227 -21.77 5.22 -8.26
C GLY A 227 -21.82 6.14 -7.03
N ASP A 228 -21.79 5.59 -5.81
CA ASP A 228 -21.81 6.39 -4.59
C ASP A 228 -20.53 7.21 -4.42
N LEU A 229 -19.43 6.83 -5.07
CA LEU A 229 -18.15 7.54 -5.03
C LEU A 229 -18.16 8.84 -5.86
N ASN A 230 -19.21 9.08 -6.65
CA ASN A 230 -19.39 10.29 -7.45
C ASN A 230 -19.37 11.54 -6.56
N GLY A 231 -18.51 12.51 -6.89
CA GLY A 231 -18.35 13.74 -6.10
C GLY A 231 -17.70 13.55 -4.72
N ARG A 232 -17.32 12.32 -4.35
CA ARG A 232 -16.70 11.98 -3.05
C ARG A 232 -15.25 11.57 -3.21
N TRP A 233 -14.97 10.71 -4.19
CA TRP A 233 -13.61 10.34 -4.55
C TRP A 233 -12.95 11.42 -5.42
N ALA A 234 -13.67 11.89 -6.43
CA ALA A 234 -13.23 12.94 -7.35
C ALA A 234 -14.30 14.03 -7.45
N VAL A 235 -13.90 15.29 -7.54
CA VAL A 235 -14.78 16.46 -7.64
C VAL A 235 -14.55 17.14 -9.01
N PRO A 236 -15.60 17.49 -9.78
CA PRO A 236 -17.02 17.33 -9.47
C PRO A 236 -17.57 15.90 -9.64
N GLY A 237 -16.87 15.03 -10.38
CA GLY A 237 -17.07 13.56 -10.34
C GLY A 237 -18.44 13.00 -10.70
N TYR A 238 -19.28 13.71 -11.48
CA TYR A 238 -20.68 13.34 -11.72
C TYR A 238 -20.89 11.94 -12.34
N SER A 239 -19.96 11.46 -13.17
CA SER A 239 -20.03 10.15 -13.84
C SER A 239 -18.83 9.24 -13.49
N TYR A 240 -18.21 9.50 -12.34
CA TYR A 240 -16.97 8.86 -11.94
C TYR A 240 -17.08 7.34 -11.86
N GLY A 241 -17.99 6.82 -11.03
CA GLY A 241 -18.27 5.40 -10.89
C GLY A 241 -18.73 4.76 -12.19
N GLN A 242 -19.56 5.45 -12.98
CA GLN A 242 -20.02 4.94 -14.28
C GLN A 242 -18.85 4.73 -15.24
N SER A 243 -17.88 5.64 -15.26
CA SER A 243 -16.70 5.50 -16.11
C SER A 243 -15.79 4.35 -15.69
N ILE A 244 -15.66 4.09 -14.38
CA ILE A 244 -14.92 2.93 -13.86
C ILE A 244 -15.63 1.63 -14.23
N MET A 245 -16.94 1.57 -14.04
CA MET A 245 -17.74 0.40 -14.41
C MET A 245 -17.71 0.15 -15.93
N SER A 246 -17.61 1.21 -16.75
CA SER A 246 -17.40 1.08 -18.19
C SER A 246 -16.04 0.46 -18.53
N MET A 247 -14.97 0.85 -17.84
CA MET A 247 -13.65 0.23 -18.03
C MET A 247 -13.64 -1.22 -17.55
N PHE A 248 -14.29 -1.52 -16.42
CA PHE A 248 -14.48 -2.88 -15.94
C PHE A 248 -15.16 -3.77 -16.98
N ARG A 249 -16.29 -3.36 -17.55
CA ARG A 249 -16.96 -4.13 -18.61
C ARG A 249 -16.09 -4.28 -19.85
N ALA A 250 -15.30 -3.26 -20.21
CA ALA A 250 -14.35 -3.37 -21.32
C ALA A 250 -13.26 -4.43 -21.06
N MET A 251 -12.83 -4.63 -19.80
CA MET A 251 -11.90 -5.71 -19.45
C MET A 251 -12.49 -7.09 -19.67
N LEU A 252 -13.79 -7.29 -19.41
CA LEU A 252 -14.44 -8.60 -19.58
C LEU A 252 -14.48 -9.09 -21.04
N THR A 253 -14.25 -8.20 -22.00
CA THR A 253 -14.28 -8.49 -23.45
C THR A 253 -12.89 -8.75 -24.03
N LYS A 254 -11.86 -8.82 -23.20
CA LYS A 254 -10.48 -9.12 -23.61
C LYS A 254 -10.17 -10.61 -23.53
#